data_AF-A0A8S4HBC1-F1
#
_entry.id   AF-A0A8S4HBC1-F1
#
_cell.length_a   1.000
_cell.length_b   1.000
_cell.length_c   1.000
_cell.angle_alpha   90.00
_cell.angle_beta   90.00
_cell.angle_gamma   90.00
#
_symmetry.space_group_name_H-M   'P 1'
#
loop_
_entity.id
_entity.type
_entity.pdbx_description
1 polymer ?
#
loop_
_entity_poly.entity_id
_entity_poly.type
_entity_poly.pdbx_seq_one_letter_code
_entity_poly.pdbx_strand_id
1 'polypeptide(L)'
;MQRSSNEGLSEWCLIESNPCIFNDMLSRMGAKHLSVEDVYDLEFFDDYIYNRDVVSVEHVLSIELYKTEKEKEKEREEREEQKEQNAADGSTGGGAPPKREMYRNTAETDEKYYRLIRNENSIFGIIFLFNIGKSYKRNKFVEHSVPENLFFAKQVIPNACATQAILSIVLNIGVELNEEIKNIKSFSNNFDSSMKGLTLSNCNFLRNIHNTYKPPIYIEKENLHDEKGKNNDSFHFVSYIQFGGSVYMLDGLQEGPVLIGQTGGADGRRSWVDLAREHIKKEIDEICGVSGGSGVSGGVGGSSGGRGGSGGGDGRFNILIVVKDKEYLLKEFYKIHRILYKRLFTKLRSLGVKEELLLDPVHDKINDQLSEEISAEMNGQVSGQANGQANGQANGQVIEEKFNYANIPTVEELPDNIGELLTTFHKSQFEINYLQALLQEQKQLKRSSKKELAFKYFNFYPFVMSSLKLMAKHKFLKEAYQKQKQKRRRAIA
;
A
#
# COMPACT_ATOMS: atom_id res chain seq x y z
N MET A 1 32.08 -28.18 27.27
CA MET A 1 30.86 -27.36 27.50
C MET A 1 30.89 -26.17 26.54
N GLN A 2 30.33 -26.33 25.35
CA GLN A 2 30.03 -25.25 24.40
C GLN A 2 28.56 -25.45 24.01
N ARG A 3 27.64 -24.81 24.72
CA ARG A 3 26.20 -24.93 24.45
C ARG A 3 25.44 -23.59 24.52
N SER A 4 26.13 -22.45 24.64
CA SER A 4 25.47 -21.16 24.91
C SER A 4 25.44 -20.17 23.75
N SER A 5 25.97 -20.48 22.56
CA SER A 5 26.04 -19.52 21.45
C SER A 5 25.05 -19.77 20.30
N ASN A 6 24.25 -20.85 20.34
CA ASN A 6 23.34 -21.21 19.24
C ASN A 6 21.83 -21.12 19.57
N GLU A 7 21.44 -20.93 20.83
CA GLU A 7 20.01 -20.90 21.19
C GLU A 7 19.31 -19.59 20.75
N GLY A 8 20.04 -18.47 20.74
CA GLY A 8 19.49 -17.16 20.34
C GLY A 8 19.23 -16.97 18.83
N LEU A 9 19.74 -17.87 17.98
CA LEU A 9 19.51 -17.86 16.53
C LEU A 9 18.21 -18.58 16.13
N SER A 10 17.57 -19.30 17.07
CA SER A 10 16.38 -20.11 16.79
C SER A 10 15.06 -19.33 16.86
N GLU A 11 14.99 -18.30 17.70
CA GLU A 11 13.75 -17.60 18.05
C GLU A 11 13.39 -16.45 17.09
N TRP A 12 12.09 -16.20 16.96
CA TRP A 12 11.51 -15.09 16.20
C TRP A 12 11.18 -13.92 17.17
N CYS A 13 11.60 -12.71 16.83
CA CYS A 13 11.32 -11.52 17.65
C CYS A 13 9.89 -10.99 17.47
N LEU A 14 9.40 -10.15 18.37
CA LEU A 14 8.17 -9.40 18.09
C LEU A 14 8.45 -8.29 17.08
N ILE A 15 7.53 -8.11 16.14
CA ILE A 15 7.58 -7.04 15.12
C ILE A 15 6.54 -5.99 15.47
N GLU A 16 6.96 -4.73 15.40
CA GLU A 16 6.07 -3.59 15.54
C GLU A 16 5.24 -3.38 14.27
N SER A 17 3.96 -2.99 14.41
CA SER A 17 3.15 -2.56 13.26
C SER A 17 3.65 -1.20 12.77
N ASN A 18 4.58 -1.23 11.82
CA ASN A 18 5.17 -0.02 11.26
C ASN A 18 5.34 -0.19 9.75
N PRO A 19 4.76 0.69 8.91
CA PRO A 19 4.82 0.55 7.46
C PRO A 19 6.25 0.52 6.93
N CYS A 20 7.21 1.20 7.57
CA CYS A 20 8.61 1.19 7.12
C CYS A 20 9.27 -0.20 7.27
N ILE A 21 8.92 -0.93 8.32
CA ILE A 21 9.40 -2.30 8.53
C ILE A 21 8.84 -3.22 7.45
N PHE A 22 7.52 -3.18 7.25
CA PHE A 22 6.85 -4.03 6.25
C PHE A 22 7.30 -3.69 4.83
N ASN A 23 7.55 -2.41 4.51
CA ASN A 23 8.16 -1.98 3.24
C ASN A 23 9.55 -2.61 3.03
N ASP A 24 10.43 -2.57 4.03
CA ASP A 24 11.76 -3.17 3.94
C ASP A 24 11.69 -4.71 3.84
N MET A 25 10.74 -5.34 4.53
CA MET A 25 10.45 -6.78 4.39
C MET A 25 10.05 -7.16 2.97
N LEU A 26 9.08 -6.44 2.36
CA LEU A 26 8.69 -6.64 0.97
C LEU A 26 9.88 -6.51 0.03
N SER A 27 10.66 -5.43 0.18
CA SER A 27 11.83 -5.18 -0.65
C SER A 27 12.85 -6.31 -0.56
N ARG A 28 13.11 -6.85 0.63
CA ARG A 28 14.03 -7.98 0.83
C ARG A 28 13.48 -9.31 0.30
N MET A 29 12.16 -9.49 0.31
CA MET A 29 11.47 -10.62 -0.33
C MET A 29 11.46 -10.52 -1.87
N GLY A 30 11.96 -9.42 -2.42
CA GLY A 30 12.00 -9.17 -3.87
C GLY A 30 10.69 -8.69 -4.45
N ALA A 31 9.68 -8.37 -3.62
CA ALA A 31 8.41 -7.80 -4.06
C ALA A 31 8.64 -6.41 -4.64
N LYS A 32 8.64 -6.30 -5.97
CA LYS A 32 8.79 -5.02 -6.67
C LYS A 32 7.46 -4.29 -6.76
N HIS A 33 7.54 -2.97 -6.85
CA HIS A 33 6.40 -2.08 -7.12
C HIS A 33 5.27 -2.13 -6.09
N LEU A 34 5.56 -2.58 -4.87
CA LEU A 34 4.66 -2.53 -3.72
C LEU A 34 5.17 -1.55 -2.67
N SER A 35 4.23 -0.97 -1.94
CA SER A 35 4.48 -0.20 -0.73
C SER A 35 3.46 -0.53 0.36
N VAL A 36 3.80 -0.22 1.59
CA VAL A 36 2.93 -0.37 2.77
C VAL A 36 2.64 0.99 3.35
N GLU A 37 1.36 1.24 3.63
CA GLU A 37 0.87 2.49 4.22
C GLU A 37 0.06 2.21 5.49
N ASP A 38 0.03 3.19 6.38
CA ASP A 38 -0.76 3.15 7.62
C ASP A 38 -2.16 3.70 7.37
N VAL A 39 -3.16 3.07 7.96
CA VAL A 39 -4.56 3.46 7.86
C VAL A 39 -5.04 3.95 9.22
N TYR A 40 -5.21 5.27 9.33
CA TYR A 40 -5.59 5.93 10.58
C TYR A 40 -7.11 5.96 10.82
N ASP A 41 -7.91 5.85 9.76
CA ASP A 41 -9.36 5.90 9.80
C ASP A 41 -9.94 4.95 8.73
N LEU A 42 -11.09 4.34 8.97
CA LEU A 42 -11.79 3.51 8.00
C LEU A 42 -12.36 4.32 6.81
N GLU A 43 -12.55 5.63 7.00
CA GLU A 43 -12.86 6.57 5.89
C GLU A 43 -11.72 6.65 4.88
N PHE A 44 -10.48 6.28 5.25
CA PHE A 44 -9.36 6.18 4.31
C PHE A 44 -9.69 5.30 3.09
N PHE A 45 -10.46 4.23 3.30
CA PHE A 45 -10.83 3.30 2.23
C PHE A 45 -11.82 3.91 1.24
N ASP A 46 -12.57 4.95 1.61
CA ASP A 46 -13.54 5.60 0.72
C ASP A 46 -12.88 6.11 -0.56
N ASP A 47 -11.71 6.74 -0.45
CA ASP A 47 -10.95 7.19 -1.61
C ASP A 47 -10.68 6.05 -2.59
N TYR A 48 -10.42 4.83 -2.11
CA TYR A 48 -10.12 3.69 -2.95
C TYR A 48 -11.39 3.04 -3.50
N ILE A 49 -12.40 2.84 -2.64
CA ILE A 49 -13.68 2.21 -2.98
C ILE A 49 -14.40 2.99 -4.07
N TYR A 50 -14.38 4.32 -4.01
CA TYR A 50 -15.00 5.17 -5.03
C TYR A 50 -14.22 5.20 -6.34
N ASN A 51 -12.97 4.76 -6.36
CA ASN A 51 -12.05 4.81 -7.49
C ASN A 51 -11.67 3.39 -7.94
N ARG A 52 -12.62 2.60 -8.45
CA ARG A 52 -12.39 1.17 -8.78
C ARG A 52 -12.28 0.84 -10.27
N ASP A 53 -12.32 1.86 -11.13
CA ASP A 53 -12.24 1.65 -12.58
C ASP A 53 -10.90 1.09 -13.05
N VAL A 54 -10.94 0.48 -14.23
CA VAL A 54 -9.72 0.18 -14.98
C VAL A 54 -9.07 1.50 -15.42
N VAL A 55 -7.88 1.77 -14.89
CA VAL A 55 -7.09 2.94 -15.26
C VAL A 55 -6.39 2.70 -16.60
N SER A 56 -6.90 3.31 -17.67
CA SER A 56 -6.29 3.25 -19.00
C SER A 56 -5.31 4.40 -19.26
N VAL A 57 -4.48 4.26 -20.31
CA VAL A 57 -3.62 5.35 -20.82
C VAL A 57 -4.44 6.58 -21.21
N GLU A 58 -5.67 6.39 -21.70
CA GLU A 58 -6.57 7.49 -22.10
C GLU A 58 -7.00 8.35 -20.89
N HIS A 59 -7.16 7.74 -19.71
CA HIS A 59 -7.40 8.48 -18.47
C HIS A 59 -6.18 9.32 -18.06
N VAL A 60 -4.98 8.75 -18.19
CA VAL A 60 -3.72 9.47 -17.90
C VAL A 60 -3.52 10.62 -18.88
N LEU A 61 -3.86 10.43 -20.16
CA LEU A 61 -3.79 11.47 -21.19
C LEU A 61 -4.97 12.47 -21.15
N SER A 62 -5.86 12.35 -20.17
CA SER A 62 -7.03 13.23 -20.04
C SER A 62 -7.96 13.20 -21.28
N ILE A 63 -7.96 12.10 -22.03
CA ILE A 63 -8.85 11.82 -23.16
C ILE A 63 -10.21 11.35 -22.62
N GLU A 64 -10.18 10.40 -21.70
CA GLU A 64 -11.35 9.95 -20.95
C GLU A 64 -11.34 10.56 -19.54
N LEU A 65 -12.48 11.11 -19.11
CA LEU A 65 -12.61 11.62 -17.74
C LEU A 65 -12.74 10.44 -16.77
N TYR A 66 -11.81 10.36 -15.83
CA TYR A 66 -11.88 9.42 -14.72
C TYR A 66 -12.95 9.86 -13.72
N LYS A 67 -14.06 9.12 -13.67
CA LYS A 67 -15.21 9.40 -12.79
C LYS A 67 -15.25 8.42 -11.64
N THR A 68 -15.48 8.93 -10.44
CA THR A 68 -15.72 8.09 -9.27
C THR A 68 -17.03 7.33 -9.41
N GLU A 69 -17.19 6.21 -8.70
CA GLU A 69 -18.45 5.47 -8.67
C GLU A 69 -19.62 6.34 -8.22
N LYS A 70 -19.37 7.23 -7.25
CA LYS A 70 -20.36 8.18 -6.75
C LYS A 70 -20.82 9.17 -7.82
N GLU A 71 -19.91 9.67 -8.66
CA GLU A 71 -20.26 10.54 -9.79
C GLU A 71 -21.05 9.78 -10.86
N LYS A 72 -20.70 8.53 -11.12
CA LYS A 72 -21.44 7.70 -12.08
C LYS A 72 -22.83 7.34 -11.61
N GLU A 73 -23.00 7.11 -10.30
CA GLU A 73 -24.31 6.87 -9.70
C GLU A 73 -25.19 8.10 -9.85
N LYS A 74 -24.69 9.29 -9.50
CA LYS A 74 -25.39 10.56 -9.75
C LYS A 74 -25.76 10.75 -11.22
N GLU A 75 -24.84 10.48 -12.14
CA GLU A 75 -25.13 10.59 -13.58
C GLU A 75 -26.19 9.59 -14.07
N ARG A 76 -26.34 8.45 -13.39
CA ARG A 76 -27.41 7.49 -13.70
C ARG A 76 -28.73 7.95 -13.14
N GLU A 77 -28.75 8.41 -11.90
CA GLU A 77 -29.93 9.01 -11.26
C GLU A 77 -30.45 10.20 -12.10
N GLU A 78 -29.58 11.14 -12.47
CA GLU A 78 -29.94 12.28 -13.33
C GLU A 78 -30.43 11.84 -14.73
N ARG A 79 -29.85 10.78 -15.32
CA ARG A 79 -30.32 10.23 -16.60
C ARG A 79 -31.65 9.51 -16.47
N GLU A 80 -31.93 8.88 -15.35
CA GLU A 80 -33.21 8.22 -15.08
C GLU A 80 -34.29 9.28 -14.89
N GLU A 81 -34.02 10.34 -14.12
CA GLU A 81 -34.91 11.53 -14.00
C GLU A 81 -35.15 12.21 -15.36
N GLN A 82 -34.11 12.38 -16.19
CA GLN A 82 -34.25 12.96 -17.53
C GLN A 82 -34.98 12.02 -18.51
N LYS A 83 -34.87 10.69 -18.37
CA LYS A 83 -35.63 9.74 -19.18
C LYS A 83 -37.11 9.77 -18.83
N GLU A 84 -37.45 9.91 -17.55
CA GLU A 84 -38.84 10.12 -17.10
C GLU A 84 -39.42 11.44 -17.64
N GLN A 85 -38.62 12.51 -17.69
CA GLN A 85 -39.04 13.79 -18.28
C GLN A 85 -39.13 13.74 -19.83
N ASN A 86 -38.17 13.11 -20.51
CA ASN A 86 -38.14 13.02 -21.98
C ASN A 86 -39.14 12.01 -22.56
N ALA A 87 -39.59 11.02 -21.77
CA ALA A 87 -40.70 10.15 -22.14
C ALA A 87 -42.02 10.92 -22.35
N ALA A 88 -42.12 12.15 -21.83
CA ALA A 88 -43.23 13.06 -22.09
C ALA A 88 -43.09 13.90 -23.37
N ASP A 89 -41.88 14.04 -23.95
CA ASP A 89 -41.58 15.05 -24.98
C ASP A 89 -40.98 14.50 -26.30
N GLY A 90 -40.96 13.18 -26.48
CA GLY A 90 -40.98 12.54 -27.81
C GLY A 90 -39.83 12.85 -28.78
N SER A 91 -38.60 13.08 -28.31
CA SER A 91 -37.45 13.38 -29.19
C SER A 91 -36.33 12.34 -29.11
N THR A 92 -35.89 11.83 -30.27
CA THR A 92 -34.71 10.96 -30.42
C THR A 92 -33.74 11.54 -31.45
N GLY A 93 -32.58 12.01 -30.99
CA GLY A 93 -31.47 12.44 -31.84
C GLY A 93 -30.36 11.40 -31.89
N GLY A 94 -30.12 10.82 -33.07
CA GLY A 94 -28.96 9.97 -33.35
C GLY A 94 -27.77 10.82 -33.79
N GLY A 95 -26.76 10.96 -32.94
CA GLY A 95 -25.50 11.64 -33.25
C GLY A 95 -24.41 10.66 -33.67
N ALA A 96 -23.66 11.01 -34.71
CA ALA A 96 -22.44 10.31 -35.11
C ALA A 96 -21.41 10.30 -33.96
N PRO A 97 -20.58 9.25 -33.85
CA PRO A 97 -19.61 9.15 -32.76
C PRO A 97 -18.61 10.32 -32.82
N PRO A 98 -18.32 10.96 -31.68
CA PRO A 98 -17.41 12.11 -31.65
C PRO A 98 -16.00 11.68 -32.03
N LYS A 99 -15.32 12.50 -32.84
CA LYS A 99 -13.87 12.37 -33.04
C LYS A 99 -13.19 12.53 -31.68
N ARG A 100 -12.26 11.62 -31.36
CA ARG A 100 -11.51 11.61 -30.10
C ARG A 100 -10.48 12.74 -30.14
N GLU A 101 -10.77 13.82 -29.42
CA GLU A 101 -9.83 14.94 -29.22
C GLU A 101 -8.92 14.63 -28.03
N MET A 102 -7.62 14.87 -28.19
CA MET A 102 -6.67 14.66 -27.11
C MET A 102 -6.86 15.73 -26.02
N TYR A 103 -6.84 15.33 -24.74
CA TYR A 103 -6.96 16.22 -23.58
C TYR A 103 -8.27 17.03 -23.43
N ARG A 104 -9.41 16.42 -23.74
CA ARG A 104 -10.73 17.08 -23.59
C ARG A 104 -11.17 17.32 -22.13
N ASN A 105 -10.55 16.64 -21.17
CA ASN A 105 -10.94 16.73 -19.77
C ASN A 105 -10.46 18.03 -19.07
N THR A 106 -11.35 18.66 -18.32
CA THR A 106 -11.17 19.91 -17.55
C THR A 106 -10.88 19.71 -16.06
N ALA A 107 -10.83 18.46 -15.57
CA ALA A 107 -10.47 18.18 -14.18
C ALA A 107 -9.09 18.80 -13.84
N GLU A 108 -8.99 19.35 -12.63
CA GLU A 108 -7.72 19.89 -12.15
C GLU A 108 -6.69 18.74 -12.04
N THR A 109 -5.44 19.04 -12.40
CA THR A 109 -4.38 18.02 -12.52
C THR A 109 -4.10 17.30 -11.20
N ASP A 110 -4.24 18.00 -10.09
CA ASP A 110 -4.13 17.44 -8.75
C ASP A 110 -5.25 16.46 -8.42
N GLU A 111 -6.50 16.83 -8.69
CA GLU A 111 -7.65 15.94 -8.50
C GLU A 111 -7.54 14.68 -9.37
N LYS A 112 -7.13 14.85 -10.63
CA LYS A 112 -6.86 13.73 -11.54
C LYS A 112 -5.87 12.74 -10.94
N TYR A 113 -4.67 13.17 -10.55
CA TYR A 113 -3.67 12.23 -10.03
C TYR A 113 -4.00 11.71 -8.64
N TYR A 114 -4.69 12.49 -7.81
CA TYR A 114 -5.23 12.02 -6.54
C TYR A 114 -6.10 10.77 -6.73
N ARG A 115 -7.05 10.83 -7.68
CA ARG A 115 -7.95 9.71 -8.02
C ARG A 115 -7.21 8.53 -8.64
N LEU A 116 -6.30 8.78 -9.58
CA LEU A 116 -5.55 7.73 -10.27
C LEU A 116 -4.61 6.95 -9.34
N ILE A 117 -3.99 7.62 -8.37
CA ILE A 117 -3.09 6.99 -7.40
C ILE A 117 -3.88 6.21 -6.34
N ARG A 118 -5.07 6.68 -5.95
CA ARG A 118 -5.94 6.04 -4.97
C ARG A 118 -7.00 5.15 -5.63
N ASN A 119 -6.57 4.26 -6.52
CA ASN A 119 -7.47 3.32 -7.18
C ASN A 119 -7.56 1.99 -6.41
N GLU A 120 -8.76 1.40 -6.27
CA GLU A 120 -8.99 0.14 -5.54
C GLU A 120 -8.07 -1.00 -6.04
N ASN A 121 -7.83 -1.08 -7.35
CA ASN A 121 -6.99 -2.11 -7.97
C ASN A 121 -5.50 -1.97 -7.59
N SER A 122 -5.13 -0.86 -6.94
CA SER A 122 -3.82 -0.68 -6.36
C SER A 122 -3.69 -1.27 -4.96
N ILE A 123 -4.78 -1.72 -4.31
CA ILE A 123 -4.71 -2.41 -3.03
C ILE A 123 -4.58 -3.92 -3.28
N PHE A 124 -3.55 -4.52 -2.69
CA PHE A 124 -3.25 -5.94 -2.81
C PHE A 124 -3.61 -6.74 -1.57
N GLY A 125 -3.68 -6.08 -0.41
CA GLY A 125 -4.13 -6.69 0.83
C GLY A 125 -4.15 -5.70 1.98
N ILE A 126 -4.87 -6.07 3.03
CA ILE A 126 -4.98 -5.29 4.27
C ILE A 126 -4.39 -6.14 5.40
N ILE A 127 -3.52 -5.58 6.21
CA ILE A 127 -2.97 -6.22 7.40
C ILE A 127 -3.62 -5.56 8.61
N PHE A 128 -4.25 -6.37 9.45
CA PHE A 128 -4.92 -5.89 10.67
C PHE A 128 -4.22 -6.47 11.89
N LEU A 129 -3.75 -5.58 12.78
CA LEU A 129 -3.18 -5.91 14.07
C LEU A 129 -4.17 -5.55 15.16
N PHE A 130 -4.46 -6.49 16.05
CA PHE A 130 -5.33 -6.25 17.20
C PHE A 130 -4.88 -7.06 18.42
N ASN A 131 -5.28 -6.64 19.62
CA ASN A 131 -5.06 -7.43 20.83
C ASN A 131 -6.06 -8.59 20.88
N ILE A 132 -5.56 -9.83 20.87
CA ILE A 132 -6.41 -11.04 20.91
C ILE A 132 -7.09 -11.27 22.26
N GLY A 133 -6.60 -10.62 23.33
CA GLY A 133 -7.14 -10.78 24.67
C GLY A 133 -7.17 -12.24 25.15
N LYS A 134 -8.08 -12.55 26.08
CA LYS A 134 -8.25 -13.91 26.64
C LYS A 134 -9.36 -14.74 25.96
N SER A 135 -10.21 -14.11 25.15
CA SER A 135 -11.44 -14.69 24.60
C SER A 135 -11.44 -14.80 23.08
N TYR A 136 -10.26 -14.89 22.45
CA TYR A 136 -10.14 -15.01 21.00
C TYR A 136 -10.82 -16.27 20.45
N LYS A 137 -11.78 -16.09 19.54
CA LYS A 137 -12.46 -17.18 18.85
C LYS A 137 -11.55 -17.77 17.76
N ARG A 138 -11.03 -18.98 17.99
CA ARG A 138 -10.24 -19.76 17.01
C ARG A 138 -11.09 -20.59 16.03
N ASN A 139 -12.41 -20.43 16.08
CA ASN A 139 -13.39 -21.15 15.28
C ASN A 139 -14.15 -20.22 14.32
N LYS A 140 -13.50 -19.17 13.82
CA LYS A 140 -14.08 -18.28 12.79
C LYS A 140 -14.12 -18.96 11.43
N PHE A 141 -13.21 -19.92 11.20
CA PHE A 141 -13.25 -20.77 10.01
C PHE A 141 -14.49 -21.67 10.03
N VAL A 142 -15.23 -21.63 8.93
CA VAL A 142 -16.34 -22.53 8.62
C VAL A 142 -15.97 -23.26 7.34
N GLU A 143 -16.23 -24.57 7.27
CA GLU A 143 -15.87 -25.37 6.10
C GLU A 143 -16.57 -24.84 4.83
N HIS A 144 -15.77 -24.59 3.80
CA HIS A 144 -16.23 -24.16 2.48
C HIS A 144 -15.25 -24.65 1.41
N SER A 145 -15.66 -24.56 0.14
CA SER A 145 -14.74 -24.84 -0.98
C SER A 145 -13.63 -23.80 -1.00
N VAL A 146 -12.38 -24.21 -0.75
CA VAL A 146 -11.19 -23.35 -0.83
C VAL A 146 -10.57 -23.54 -2.22
N PRO A 147 -10.24 -22.46 -2.96
CA PRO A 147 -9.52 -22.58 -4.23
C PRO A 147 -8.18 -23.31 -4.06
N GLU A 148 -7.88 -24.29 -4.91
CA GLU A 148 -6.68 -25.15 -4.78
C GLU A 148 -5.36 -24.35 -4.80
N ASN A 149 -5.34 -23.22 -5.53
CA ASN A 149 -4.18 -22.36 -5.68
C ASN A 149 -4.07 -21.24 -4.62
N LEU A 150 -5.02 -21.16 -3.67
CA LEU A 150 -4.93 -20.20 -2.56
C LEU A 150 -3.88 -20.67 -1.55
N PHE A 151 -2.89 -19.82 -1.31
CA PHE A 151 -1.86 -20.06 -0.32
C PHE A 151 -2.35 -19.66 1.08
N PHE A 152 -2.47 -20.66 1.97
CA PHE A 152 -2.75 -20.47 3.39
C PHE A 152 -1.79 -21.31 4.23
N ALA A 153 -1.24 -20.72 5.28
CA ALA A 153 -0.34 -21.37 6.22
C ALA A 153 -0.82 -21.13 7.65
N LYS A 154 -0.83 -22.16 8.49
CA LYS A 154 -1.07 -22.04 9.94
C LYS A 154 0.19 -21.57 10.63
N GLN A 155 0.02 -20.76 11.67
CA GLN A 155 1.12 -20.31 12.50
C GLN A 155 1.53 -21.43 13.45
N VAL A 156 2.77 -21.91 13.29
CA VAL A 156 3.32 -23.01 14.08
C VAL A 156 4.29 -22.56 15.18
N ILE A 157 4.79 -21.33 15.07
CA ILE A 157 5.74 -20.73 16.02
C ILE A 157 5.22 -19.38 16.55
N PRO A 158 5.54 -19.01 17.80
CA PRO A 158 5.21 -17.69 18.32
C PRO A 158 5.95 -16.58 17.58
N ASN A 159 5.41 -15.37 17.63
CA ASN A 159 6.00 -14.13 17.10
C ASN A 159 6.24 -14.04 15.58
N ALA A 160 5.97 -15.08 14.79
CA ALA A 160 6.14 -15.04 13.33
C ALA A 160 4.95 -14.39 12.58
N CYS A 161 3.89 -13.99 13.28
CA CYS A 161 2.64 -13.52 12.69
C CYS A 161 2.82 -12.34 11.70
N ALA A 162 3.73 -11.40 11.96
CA ALA A 162 3.98 -10.29 11.03
C ALA A 162 4.52 -10.75 9.66
N THR A 163 5.53 -11.62 9.66
CA THR A 163 6.08 -12.21 8.42
C THR A 163 5.06 -13.08 7.72
N GLN A 164 4.27 -13.83 8.49
CA GLN A 164 3.23 -14.69 7.93
C GLN A 164 2.11 -13.87 7.29
N ALA A 165 1.68 -12.77 7.91
CA ALA A 165 0.66 -11.88 7.38
C ALA A 165 1.08 -11.27 6.03
N ILE A 166 2.31 -10.78 5.91
CA ILE A 166 2.79 -10.20 4.66
C ILE A 166 2.99 -11.26 3.56
N LEU A 167 3.46 -12.47 3.92
CA LEU A 167 3.58 -13.60 3.00
C LEU A 167 2.22 -14.09 2.50
N SER A 168 1.21 -14.13 3.38
CA SER A 168 -0.18 -14.44 3.01
C SER A 168 -0.73 -13.50 1.95
N ILE A 169 -0.21 -12.27 1.84
CA ILE A 169 -0.55 -11.35 0.75
C ILE A 169 0.29 -11.67 -0.49
N VAL A 170 1.61 -11.54 -0.41
CA VAL A 170 2.48 -11.60 -1.61
C VAL A 170 2.46 -12.94 -2.32
N LEU A 171 2.22 -14.05 -1.61
CA LEU A 171 2.12 -15.37 -2.21
C LEU A 171 0.79 -15.61 -2.93
N ASN A 172 -0.22 -14.75 -2.75
CA ASN A 172 -1.53 -14.87 -3.38
C ASN A 172 -1.79 -13.88 -4.54
N ILE A 173 -1.05 -12.76 -4.60
CA ILE A 173 -1.29 -11.67 -5.58
C ILE A 173 -0.41 -11.74 -6.85
N GLY A 174 0.37 -12.81 -7.04
CA GLY A 174 1.11 -13.02 -8.31
C GLY A 174 2.17 -11.96 -8.66
N VAL A 175 2.77 -11.29 -7.67
CA VAL A 175 3.85 -10.30 -7.89
C VAL A 175 5.21 -10.96 -8.14
N GLU A 176 6.13 -10.23 -8.78
CA GLU A 176 7.52 -10.66 -8.89
C GLU A 176 8.16 -10.74 -7.48
N LEU A 177 8.77 -11.88 -7.17
CA LEU A 177 9.45 -12.16 -5.92
C LEU A 177 10.87 -12.67 -6.21
N ASN A 178 11.74 -12.69 -5.20
CA ASN A 178 13.04 -13.33 -5.36
C ASN A 178 12.91 -14.86 -5.43
N GLU A 179 14.02 -15.52 -5.79
CA GLU A 179 14.04 -16.97 -5.99
C GLU A 179 13.80 -17.72 -4.67
N GLU A 180 14.25 -17.22 -3.53
CA GLU A 180 14.00 -17.82 -2.22
C GLU A 180 12.51 -17.94 -1.91
N ILE A 181 11.74 -16.86 -2.11
CA ILE A 181 10.30 -16.85 -1.84
C ILE A 181 9.54 -17.67 -2.89
N LYS A 182 9.92 -17.61 -4.17
CA LYS A 182 9.34 -18.47 -5.22
C LYS A 182 9.55 -19.96 -4.90
N ASN A 183 10.75 -20.33 -4.46
CA ASN A 183 11.09 -21.70 -4.09
C ASN A 183 10.28 -22.18 -2.88
N ILE A 184 10.03 -21.32 -1.89
CA ILE A 184 9.14 -21.65 -0.77
C ILE A 184 7.73 -21.96 -1.26
N LYS A 185 7.18 -21.13 -2.16
CA LYS A 185 5.84 -21.34 -2.73
C LYS A 185 5.75 -22.64 -3.53
N SER A 186 6.73 -22.91 -4.41
CA SER A 186 6.73 -24.11 -5.25
C SER A 186 6.94 -25.38 -4.43
N PHE A 187 7.88 -25.37 -3.47
CA PHE A 187 8.16 -26.50 -2.60
C PHE A 187 6.96 -26.89 -1.72
N SER A 188 6.21 -25.90 -1.25
CA SER A 188 5.07 -26.11 -0.35
C SER A 188 3.71 -26.17 -1.04
N ASN A 189 3.66 -26.23 -2.38
CA ASN A 189 2.42 -26.16 -3.14
C ASN A 189 1.38 -27.21 -2.70
N ASN A 190 1.83 -28.47 -2.56
CA ASN A 190 0.97 -29.62 -2.24
C ASN A 190 0.90 -29.93 -0.73
N PHE A 191 1.43 -29.05 0.11
CA PHE A 191 1.40 -29.23 1.56
C PHE A 191 0.07 -28.76 2.15
N ASP A 192 -0.34 -29.39 3.25
CA ASP A 192 -1.40 -28.87 4.10
C ASP A 192 -0.99 -27.54 4.77
N SER A 193 -1.94 -26.86 5.40
CA SER A 193 -1.71 -25.54 6.00
C SER A 193 -0.68 -25.58 7.14
N SER A 194 -0.57 -26.69 7.87
CA SER A 194 0.40 -26.86 8.97
C SER A 194 1.82 -27.07 8.44
N MET A 195 1.99 -27.90 7.42
CA MET A 195 3.26 -28.14 6.73
C MET A 195 3.75 -26.89 5.98
N LYS A 196 2.83 -26.10 5.38
CA LYS A 196 3.16 -24.76 4.86
C LYS A 196 3.71 -23.87 5.97
N GLY A 197 3.02 -23.82 7.12
CA GLY A 197 3.48 -23.11 8.32
C GLY A 197 4.89 -23.51 8.78
N LEU A 198 5.14 -24.82 8.87
CA LEU A 198 6.43 -25.38 9.27
C LEU A 198 7.55 -25.04 8.27
N THR A 199 7.23 -25.02 6.98
CA THR A 199 8.16 -24.61 5.93
C THR A 199 8.56 -23.14 6.10
N LEU A 200 7.58 -22.26 6.38
CA LEU A 200 7.85 -20.84 6.62
C LEU A 200 8.69 -20.62 7.89
N SER A 201 8.35 -21.29 8.99
CA SER A 201 9.03 -21.12 10.28
C SER A 201 10.48 -21.58 10.28
N ASN A 202 10.79 -22.61 9.48
CA ASN A 202 12.13 -23.18 9.37
C ASN A 202 12.99 -22.49 8.30
N CYS A 203 12.43 -21.51 7.58
CA CYS A 203 13.17 -20.77 6.57
C CYS A 203 14.13 -19.76 7.20
N ASN A 204 15.43 -20.04 7.13
CA ASN A 204 16.48 -19.14 7.61
C ASN A 204 16.44 -17.76 6.96
N PHE A 205 16.13 -17.70 5.65
CA PHE A 205 16.03 -16.44 4.93
C PHE A 205 14.95 -15.52 5.52
N LEU A 206 13.74 -16.05 5.72
CA LEU A 206 12.62 -15.31 6.32
C LEU A 206 12.91 -14.91 7.76
N ARG A 207 13.46 -15.83 8.55
CA ARG A 207 13.83 -15.56 9.95
C ARG A 207 14.90 -14.48 10.06
N ASN A 208 15.89 -14.47 9.17
CA ASN A 208 16.95 -13.47 9.16
C ASN A 208 16.38 -12.08 8.83
N ILE A 209 15.52 -11.96 7.81
CA ILE A 209 14.80 -10.71 7.50
C ILE A 209 14.03 -10.23 8.72
N HIS A 210 13.19 -11.10 9.29
CA HIS A 210 12.35 -10.80 10.43
C HIS A 210 13.16 -10.31 11.65
N ASN A 211 14.23 -11.03 12.01
CA ASN A 211 15.05 -10.69 13.16
C ASN A 211 15.94 -9.46 12.96
N THR A 212 16.04 -8.87 11.76
CA THR A 212 16.73 -7.58 11.57
C THR A 212 16.05 -6.43 12.31
N TYR A 213 14.76 -6.57 12.63
CA TYR A 213 13.96 -5.58 13.37
C TYR A 213 13.85 -5.92 14.86
N LYS A 214 14.72 -6.78 15.38
CA LYS A 214 14.82 -7.01 16.83
C LYS A 214 15.40 -5.76 17.49
N PRO A 215 14.69 -5.11 18.44
CA PRO A 215 15.22 -3.94 19.12
C PRO A 215 16.55 -4.26 19.83
N PRO A 216 17.55 -3.36 19.78
CA PRO A 216 18.80 -3.55 20.50
C PRO A 216 18.53 -3.66 22.01
N ILE A 217 19.04 -4.72 22.63
CA ILE A 217 18.93 -4.94 24.07
C ILE A 217 20.13 -4.26 24.74
N TYR A 218 19.87 -3.20 25.52
CA TYR A 218 20.91 -2.38 26.14
C TYR A 218 21.38 -2.88 27.51
N ILE A 219 20.56 -3.68 28.20
CA ILE A 219 20.84 -4.28 29.50
C ILE A 219 20.29 -5.69 29.47
N GLU A 220 21.09 -6.67 29.88
CA GLU A 220 20.65 -8.07 30.01
C GLU A 220 19.42 -8.12 30.93
N LYS A 221 18.32 -8.69 30.43
CA LYS A 221 17.02 -8.76 31.12
C LYS A 221 17.05 -9.59 32.42
N GLU A 222 18.20 -10.15 32.81
CA GLU A 222 18.35 -11.05 33.96
C GLU A 222 18.04 -10.36 35.31
N ASN A 223 18.01 -9.02 35.36
CA ASN A 223 17.68 -8.25 36.57
C ASN A 223 16.32 -7.53 36.55
N LEU A 224 15.43 -7.84 35.59
CA LEU A 224 14.04 -7.34 35.57
C LEU A 224 13.06 -8.47 35.91
N HIS A 225 13.25 -9.09 37.07
CA HIS A 225 12.35 -10.14 37.56
C HIS A 225 11.02 -9.62 38.14
N ASP A 226 10.74 -8.31 38.09
CA ASP A 226 9.57 -7.67 38.71
C ASP A 226 8.64 -6.93 37.73
N GLU A 227 8.34 -7.50 36.55
CA GLU A 227 7.15 -7.09 35.76
C GLU A 227 6.26 -8.28 35.35
N LYS A 228 6.14 -9.32 36.19
CA LYS A 228 5.16 -10.42 36.02
C LYS A 228 3.69 -9.99 36.28
N GLY A 229 3.36 -8.71 36.14
CA GLY A 229 2.04 -8.17 36.53
C GLY A 229 1.46 -7.08 35.62
N LYS A 230 2.12 -6.70 34.52
CA LYS A 230 1.55 -5.71 33.57
C LYS A 230 0.98 -6.43 32.36
N ASN A 231 -0.36 -6.40 32.28
CA ASN A 231 -1.27 -6.78 31.20
C ASN A 231 -0.81 -7.81 30.16
N ASN A 232 -1.66 -8.83 30.01
CA ASN A 232 -1.56 -9.95 29.08
C ASN A 232 -1.79 -9.52 27.61
N ASP A 233 -1.14 -8.45 27.17
CA ASP A 233 -1.29 -7.86 25.85
C ASP A 233 -0.60 -8.75 24.81
N SER A 234 -1.41 -9.53 24.10
CA SER A 234 -0.95 -10.36 22.99
C SER A 234 -1.54 -9.78 21.71
N PHE A 235 -0.70 -9.17 20.89
CA PHE A 235 -1.10 -8.62 19.61
C PHE A 235 -0.93 -9.66 18.50
N HIS A 236 -1.88 -9.72 17.57
CA HIS A 236 -1.90 -10.68 16.48
C HIS A 236 -2.19 -10.02 15.13
N PHE A 237 -1.43 -10.42 14.11
CA PHE A 237 -1.60 -9.95 12.73
C PHE A 237 -2.46 -10.94 11.94
N VAL A 238 -3.42 -10.40 11.20
CA VAL A 238 -4.18 -11.13 10.17
C VAL A 238 -4.15 -10.35 8.86
N SER A 239 -4.35 -11.05 7.74
CA SER A 239 -4.38 -10.41 6.41
C SER A 239 -5.71 -10.61 5.72
N TYR A 240 -6.16 -9.61 4.97
CA TYR A 240 -7.31 -9.70 4.08
C TYR A 240 -6.86 -9.56 2.63
N ILE A 241 -7.38 -10.42 1.76
CA ILE A 241 -7.11 -10.39 0.32
C ILE A 241 -8.38 -10.68 -0.49
N GLN A 242 -8.43 -10.18 -1.72
CA GLN A 242 -9.33 -10.68 -2.75
C GLN A 242 -8.64 -11.81 -3.52
N PHE A 243 -9.32 -12.95 -3.66
CA PHE A 243 -8.84 -14.09 -4.43
C PHE A 243 -10.01 -14.81 -5.10
N GLY A 244 -9.94 -15.04 -6.42
CA GLY A 244 -10.98 -15.77 -7.15
C GLY A 244 -12.40 -15.19 -6.99
N GLY A 245 -12.54 -13.85 -6.98
CA GLY A 245 -13.84 -13.17 -6.80
C GLY A 245 -14.43 -13.27 -5.39
N SER A 246 -13.66 -13.74 -4.41
CA SER A 246 -14.04 -13.82 -3.00
C SER A 246 -13.04 -13.08 -2.12
N VAL A 247 -13.49 -12.64 -0.95
CA VAL A 247 -12.66 -11.96 0.05
C VAL A 247 -12.39 -12.94 1.18
N TYR A 248 -11.11 -13.10 1.52
CA TYR A 248 -10.67 -14.01 2.58
C TYR A 248 -9.89 -13.26 3.65
N MET A 249 -10.12 -13.63 4.90
CA MET A 249 -9.22 -13.34 6.02
C MET A 249 -8.29 -14.54 6.23
N LEU A 250 -7.00 -14.30 6.10
CA LEU A 250 -5.92 -15.25 6.31
C LEU A 250 -5.33 -15.05 7.70
N ASP A 251 -5.88 -15.77 8.66
CA ASP A 251 -5.42 -15.82 10.04
C ASP A 251 -4.72 -17.16 10.31
N GLY A 252 -3.42 -17.10 10.62
CA GLY A 252 -2.62 -18.28 10.92
C GLY A 252 -3.06 -19.07 12.16
N LEU A 253 -3.91 -18.51 13.03
CA LEU A 253 -4.46 -19.19 14.19
C LEU A 253 -5.78 -19.94 13.91
N GLN A 254 -6.36 -19.78 12.72
CA GLN A 254 -7.56 -20.52 12.29
C GLN A 254 -7.18 -21.84 11.61
N GLU A 255 -8.17 -22.74 11.46
CA GLU A 255 -7.99 -24.01 10.76
C GLU A 255 -7.81 -23.85 9.24
N GLY A 256 -8.39 -22.79 8.67
CA GLY A 256 -8.35 -22.50 7.24
C GLY A 256 -8.56 -21.01 6.93
N PRO A 257 -8.47 -20.61 5.64
CA PRO A 257 -8.79 -19.27 5.21
C PRO A 257 -10.27 -18.97 5.51
N VAL A 258 -10.57 -17.84 6.16
CA VAL A 258 -11.94 -17.48 6.54
C VAL A 258 -12.59 -16.71 5.41
N LEU A 259 -13.64 -17.25 4.80
CA LEU A 259 -14.44 -16.56 3.77
C LEU A 259 -15.23 -15.41 4.39
N ILE A 260 -15.00 -14.18 3.90
CA ILE A 260 -15.68 -12.97 4.34
C ILE A 260 -16.90 -12.65 3.47
N GLY A 261 -16.77 -12.83 2.15
CA GLY A 261 -17.84 -12.54 1.20
C GLY A 261 -17.40 -12.68 -0.26
N GLN A 262 -18.35 -12.53 -1.18
CA GLN A 262 -18.11 -12.57 -2.62
C GLN A 262 -18.23 -11.17 -3.22
N THR A 263 -17.37 -10.84 -4.17
CA THR A 263 -17.34 -9.50 -4.80
C THR A 263 -18.38 -9.35 -5.91
N GLY A 264 -19.08 -10.44 -6.27
CA GLY A 264 -20.06 -10.53 -7.37
C GLY A 264 -21.45 -11.01 -6.97
N GLY A 265 -22.07 -10.43 -5.93
CA GLY A 265 -23.48 -10.68 -5.60
C GLY A 265 -24.47 -10.20 -6.68
N ALA A 266 -25.78 -10.32 -6.44
CA ALA A 266 -26.86 -10.04 -7.41
C ALA A 266 -26.81 -8.65 -8.09
N ASP A 267 -26.12 -7.67 -7.49
CA ASP A 267 -25.94 -6.31 -8.01
C ASP A 267 -24.56 -6.07 -8.69
N GLY A 268 -23.72 -7.10 -8.81
CA GLY A 268 -22.50 -7.14 -9.61
C GLY A 268 -21.36 -6.18 -9.23
N ARG A 269 -21.39 -5.52 -8.06
CA ARG A 269 -20.45 -4.42 -7.74
C ARG A 269 -20.11 -4.19 -6.26
N ARG A 270 -19.92 -5.20 -5.43
CA ARG A 270 -19.39 -4.93 -4.07
C ARG A 270 -17.87 -4.90 -4.09
N SER A 271 -17.31 -3.77 -3.67
CA SER A 271 -15.87 -3.58 -3.48
C SER A 271 -15.36 -4.62 -2.48
N TRP A 272 -14.22 -5.23 -2.80
CA TRP A 272 -13.61 -6.21 -1.91
C TRP A 272 -13.04 -5.53 -0.66
N VAL A 273 -12.55 -4.29 -0.84
CA VAL A 273 -12.06 -3.43 0.23
C VAL A 273 -13.20 -3.08 1.18
N ASP A 274 -14.39 -2.78 0.64
CA ASP A 274 -15.56 -2.48 1.45
C ASP A 274 -16.01 -3.68 2.30
N LEU A 275 -16.04 -4.90 1.71
CA LEU A 275 -16.32 -6.13 2.46
C LEU A 275 -15.30 -6.37 3.59
N ALA A 276 -14.01 -6.16 3.31
CA ALA A 276 -12.95 -6.28 4.31
C ALA A 276 -13.08 -5.21 5.40
N ARG A 277 -13.39 -3.96 5.03
CA ARG A 277 -13.64 -2.83 5.93
C ARG A 277 -14.81 -3.11 6.86
N GLU A 278 -15.94 -3.58 6.34
CA GLU A 278 -17.11 -3.96 7.13
C GLU A 278 -16.76 -5.05 8.16
N HIS A 279 -15.97 -6.05 7.74
CA HIS A 279 -15.52 -7.11 8.64
C HIS A 279 -14.55 -6.59 9.72
N ILE A 280 -13.56 -5.79 9.34
CA ILE A 280 -12.61 -5.15 10.28
C ILE A 280 -13.38 -4.29 11.29
N LYS A 281 -14.38 -3.52 10.85
CA LYS A 281 -15.23 -2.74 11.74
C LYS A 281 -15.96 -3.61 12.76
N LYS A 282 -16.56 -4.74 12.32
CA LYS A 282 -17.19 -5.71 13.22
C LYS A 282 -16.21 -6.29 14.23
N GLU A 283 -14.98 -6.60 13.81
CA GLU A 283 -13.92 -7.08 14.72
C GLU A 283 -13.52 -6.02 15.74
N ILE A 284 -13.35 -4.77 15.32
CA ILE A 284 -13.08 -3.64 16.22
C ILE A 284 -14.23 -3.47 17.22
N ASP A 285 -15.48 -3.52 16.76
CA ASP A 285 -16.67 -3.41 17.60
C ASP A 285 -16.78 -4.58 18.58
N GLU A 286 -16.44 -5.82 18.18
CA GLU A 286 -16.38 -6.97 19.08
C GLU A 286 -15.29 -6.78 20.14
N ILE A 287 -14.09 -6.32 19.77
CA ILE A 287 -12.95 -6.13 20.69
C ILE A 287 -13.23 -4.98 21.67
N CYS A 288 -13.81 -3.88 21.19
CA CYS A 288 -14.19 -2.73 22.01
C CYS A 288 -15.47 -2.99 22.82
N GLY A 289 -16.41 -3.78 22.28
CA GLY A 289 -17.78 -3.97 22.76
C GLY A 289 -18.00 -5.13 23.74
N VAL A 290 -16.95 -5.85 24.16
CA VAL A 290 -17.05 -6.91 25.21
C VAL A 290 -17.57 -6.37 26.58
N SER A 291 -17.86 -5.07 26.70
CA SER A 291 -18.49 -4.44 27.87
C SER A 291 -19.90 -3.89 27.57
N GLY A 292 -20.84 -4.74 27.12
CA GLY A 292 -22.19 -4.27 26.74
C GLY A 292 -23.34 -5.25 26.87
N GLY A 293 -23.26 -6.25 27.74
CA GLY A 293 -24.42 -7.10 28.06
C GLY A 293 -25.35 -6.43 29.07
N SER A 294 -26.25 -5.54 28.60
CA SER A 294 -27.63 -5.28 29.10
C SER A 294 -28.05 -3.82 28.92
N GLY A 295 -28.98 -3.58 27.99
CA GLY A 295 -30.04 -2.60 28.14
C GLY A 295 -29.74 -1.11 27.94
N VAL A 296 -30.64 -0.48 27.18
CA VAL A 296 -31.00 0.95 27.14
C VAL A 296 -30.37 1.78 26.01
N SER A 297 -31.31 2.27 25.19
CA SER A 297 -31.25 3.26 24.14
C SER A 297 -30.80 4.66 24.59
N GLY A 298 -30.05 5.34 23.72
CA GLY A 298 -30.17 6.80 23.53
C GLY A 298 -28.87 7.59 23.65
N GLY A 299 -28.65 8.49 22.67
CA GLY A 299 -27.96 9.76 22.90
C GLY A 299 -26.57 9.91 22.28
N VAL A 300 -26.45 10.91 21.40
CA VAL A 300 -25.26 11.40 20.69
C VAL A 300 -24.38 12.27 21.58
N GLY A 301 -23.04 12.26 21.40
CA GLY A 301 -22.19 13.44 21.62
C GLY A 301 -20.79 13.25 22.22
N GLY A 302 -19.75 13.64 21.45
CA GLY A 302 -18.71 14.60 21.88
C GLY A 302 -17.51 14.18 22.74
N SER A 303 -16.33 14.14 22.09
CA SER A 303 -14.98 14.58 22.51
C SER A 303 -14.44 14.49 23.96
N SER A 304 -13.19 13.99 23.99
CA SER A 304 -12.01 14.45 24.76
C SER A 304 -11.70 13.89 26.16
N GLY A 305 -10.50 13.28 26.25
CA GLY A 305 -9.48 13.47 27.29
C GLY A 305 -9.82 13.20 28.76
N GLY A 306 -9.28 12.11 29.33
CA GLY A 306 -9.22 11.97 30.79
C GLY A 306 -8.89 10.58 31.31
N ARG A 307 -7.75 10.48 31.98
CA ARG A 307 -7.20 9.34 32.73
C ARG A 307 -8.21 8.54 33.58
N GLY A 308 -8.03 7.22 33.57
CA GLY A 308 -8.17 6.37 34.76
C GLY A 308 -9.55 5.76 34.99
N GLY A 309 -9.79 4.58 34.40
CA GLY A 309 -10.93 3.73 34.71
C GLY A 309 -10.70 2.32 34.16
N SER A 310 -10.32 1.39 35.04
CA SER A 310 -10.13 -0.03 34.73
C SER A 310 -11.51 -0.68 34.53
N GLY A 311 -11.80 -1.12 33.31
CA GLY A 311 -13.05 -1.81 32.99
C GLY A 311 -13.55 -1.75 31.54
N GLY A 312 -12.77 -1.25 30.57
CA GLY A 312 -13.12 -1.23 29.14
C GLY A 312 -12.27 -2.18 28.31
N GLY A 313 -12.83 -2.73 27.22
CA GLY A 313 -12.10 -3.53 26.24
C GLY A 313 -10.90 -2.78 25.64
N ASP A 314 -9.86 -3.51 25.22
CA ASP A 314 -8.64 -2.90 24.69
C ASP A 314 -8.80 -2.49 23.23
N GLY A 315 -9.19 -1.23 23.00
CA GLY A 315 -9.36 -0.64 21.67
C GLY A 315 -8.06 -0.37 20.90
N ARG A 316 -6.91 -0.95 21.30
CA ARG A 316 -5.64 -0.82 20.56
C ARG A 316 -5.61 -1.76 19.36
N PHE A 317 -5.60 -1.16 18.17
CA PHE A 317 -5.38 -1.84 16.92
C PHE A 317 -4.53 -0.97 15.98
N ASN A 318 -4.04 -1.57 14.90
CA ASN A 318 -3.40 -0.86 13.80
C ASN A 318 -3.78 -1.55 12.49
N ILE A 319 -3.96 -0.77 11.42
CA ILE A 319 -4.30 -1.29 10.10
C ILE A 319 -3.23 -0.79 9.13
N LEU A 320 -2.59 -1.72 8.43
CA LEU A 320 -1.71 -1.41 7.31
C LEU A 320 -2.34 -1.90 6.02
N ILE A 321 -1.97 -1.29 4.90
CA ILE A 321 -2.36 -1.74 3.57
C ILE A 321 -1.14 -1.98 2.71
N VAL A 322 -1.16 -3.07 1.95
CA VAL A 322 -0.19 -3.34 0.90
C VAL A 322 -0.77 -2.81 -0.40
N VAL A 323 -0.13 -1.79 -0.95
CA VAL A 323 -0.59 -1.08 -2.15
C VAL A 323 0.48 -1.03 -3.24
N LYS A 324 0.10 -0.63 -4.44
CA LYS A 324 1.03 -0.33 -5.53
C LYS A 324 1.87 0.88 -5.16
N ASP A 325 3.17 0.76 -5.40
CA ASP A 325 4.13 1.80 -5.04
C ASP A 325 3.82 3.10 -5.78
N LYS A 326 3.53 4.17 -5.02
CA LYS A 326 3.16 5.48 -5.58
C LYS A 326 4.27 6.09 -6.42
N GLU A 327 5.54 5.92 -6.03
CA GLU A 327 6.68 6.39 -6.82
C GLU A 327 6.73 5.69 -8.18
N TYR A 328 6.50 4.37 -8.21
CA TYR A 328 6.40 3.60 -9.46
C TYR A 328 5.22 4.06 -10.33
N LEU A 329 4.02 4.23 -9.76
CA LEU A 329 2.85 4.73 -10.51
C LEU A 329 3.11 6.10 -11.14
N LEU A 330 3.62 7.05 -10.35
CA LEU A 330 3.97 8.39 -10.83
C LEU A 330 5.03 8.35 -11.94
N LYS A 331 6.02 7.46 -11.82
CA LYS A 331 7.02 7.25 -12.88
C LYS A 331 6.40 6.75 -14.17
N GLU A 332 5.45 5.82 -14.12
CA GLU A 332 4.77 5.32 -15.31
C GLU A 332 3.90 6.40 -15.96
N PHE A 333 3.14 7.17 -15.18
CA PHE A 333 2.38 8.32 -15.69
C PHE A 333 3.31 9.38 -16.32
N TYR A 334 4.45 9.63 -15.70
CA TYR A 334 5.46 10.55 -16.21
C TYR A 334 6.04 10.07 -17.55
N LYS A 335 6.33 8.76 -17.68
CA LYS A 335 6.79 8.16 -18.93
C LYS A 335 5.75 8.33 -20.05
N ILE A 336 4.46 8.13 -19.76
CA ILE A 336 3.38 8.31 -20.74
C ILE A 336 3.41 9.74 -21.30
N HIS A 337 3.40 10.76 -20.42
CA HIS A 337 3.45 12.15 -20.88
C HIS A 337 4.77 12.51 -21.58
N ARG A 338 5.91 11.97 -21.15
CA ARG A 338 7.21 12.18 -21.82
C ARG A 338 7.26 11.59 -23.22
N ILE A 339 6.73 10.38 -23.43
CA ILE A 339 6.64 9.76 -24.76
C ILE A 339 5.78 10.64 -25.66
N LEU A 340 4.60 11.04 -25.17
CA LEU A 340 3.70 11.89 -25.93
C LEU A 340 4.33 13.25 -26.26
N TYR A 341 4.97 13.91 -25.30
CA TYR A 341 5.69 15.18 -25.50
C TYR A 341 6.72 15.07 -26.64
N LYS A 342 7.54 14.00 -26.64
CA LYS A 342 8.54 13.77 -27.70
C LYS A 342 7.87 13.63 -29.07
N ARG A 343 6.77 12.88 -29.17
CA ARG A 343 6.04 12.68 -30.43
C ARG A 343 5.38 13.97 -30.93
N LEU A 344 4.76 14.74 -30.02
CA LEU A 344 4.21 16.07 -30.33
C LEU A 344 5.28 17.03 -30.82
N PHE A 345 6.44 17.06 -30.15
CA PHE A 345 7.58 17.87 -30.56
C PHE A 345 8.04 17.52 -31.98
N THR A 346 8.22 16.22 -32.28
CA THR A 346 8.59 15.75 -33.62
C THR A 346 7.55 16.14 -34.67
N LYS A 347 6.25 15.98 -34.37
CA LYS A 347 5.15 16.35 -35.28
C LYS A 347 5.14 17.86 -35.55
N LEU A 348 5.18 18.69 -34.51
CA LEU A 348 5.19 20.16 -34.63
C LEU A 348 6.39 20.65 -35.46
N ARG A 349 7.57 20.05 -35.26
CA ARG A 349 8.75 20.34 -36.08
C ARG A 349 8.56 19.96 -37.54
N SER A 350 7.97 18.79 -37.81
CA SER A 350 7.68 18.35 -39.19
C SER A 350 6.71 19.28 -39.93
N LEU A 351 5.84 19.98 -39.19
CA LEU A 351 4.89 20.97 -39.70
C LEU A 351 5.49 22.39 -39.81
N GLY A 352 6.78 22.57 -39.51
CA GLY A 352 7.48 23.85 -39.69
C GLY A 352 7.32 24.86 -38.54
N VAL A 353 6.85 24.42 -37.36
CA VAL A 353 6.79 25.27 -36.16
C VAL A 353 8.22 25.58 -35.69
N LYS A 354 8.50 26.88 -35.46
CA LYS A 354 9.81 27.35 -35.00
C LYS A 354 10.11 26.85 -33.60
N GLU A 355 11.37 26.46 -33.37
CA GLU A 355 11.85 25.89 -32.10
C GLU A 355 11.67 26.84 -30.90
N GLU A 356 11.72 28.16 -31.13
CA GLU A 356 11.46 29.19 -30.11
C GLU A 356 10.04 29.12 -29.50
N LEU A 357 9.05 28.62 -30.25
CA LEU A 357 7.68 28.41 -29.75
C LEU A 357 7.52 27.08 -28.98
N LEU A 358 8.53 26.21 -29.05
CA LEU A 358 8.57 24.91 -28.41
C LEU A 358 9.45 24.90 -27.15
N LEU A 359 10.21 25.97 -26.91
CA LEU A 359 11.12 26.13 -25.78
C LEU A 359 10.45 26.96 -24.68
N ASP A 360 10.24 26.34 -23.52
CA ASP A 360 9.86 27.03 -22.29
C ASP A 360 11.13 27.27 -21.45
N PRO A 361 11.52 28.52 -21.11
CA PRO A 361 12.79 28.84 -20.44
C PRO A 361 12.98 28.22 -19.04
N VAL A 362 11.96 27.56 -18.49
CA VAL A 362 12.00 26.84 -17.20
C VAL A 362 12.60 25.43 -17.35
N HIS A 363 12.76 24.90 -18.58
CA HIS A 363 13.21 23.53 -18.80
C HIS A 363 14.70 23.30 -18.48
N ASP A 364 15.57 24.30 -18.70
CA ASP A 364 17.03 24.15 -18.57
C ASP A 364 17.57 24.26 -17.13
N LYS A 365 16.73 24.52 -16.12
CA LYS A 365 17.21 24.73 -14.73
C LYS A 365 16.78 23.67 -13.72
N ILE A 366 15.87 22.76 -14.05
CA ILE A 366 15.31 21.79 -13.09
C ILE A 366 15.58 20.32 -13.47
N ASN A 367 16.39 20.00 -14.49
CA ASN A 367 16.45 18.61 -14.94
C ASN A 367 17.73 18.17 -15.69
N ASP A 368 18.64 17.49 -14.99
CA ASP A 368 19.65 16.63 -15.65
C ASP A 368 19.58 15.19 -15.10
N GLN A 369 19.67 14.98 -13.77
CA GLN A 369 19.83 13.62 -13.22
C GLN A 369 18.62 12.68 -13.40
N LEU A 370 17.40 13.17 -13.20
CA LEU A 370 16.19 12.33 -13.28
C LEU A 370 15.79 12.05 -14.73
N SER A 371 15.99 13.04 -15.61
CA SER A 371 15.74 12.89 -17.04
C SER A 371 16.74 11.94 -17.71
N GLU A 372 18.00 11.93 -17.26
CA GLU A 372 19.01 10.97 -17.69
C GLU A 372 18.74 9.53 -17.22
N GLU A 373 18.45 9.32 -15.92
CA GLU A 373 18.11 7.99 -15.37
C GLU A 373 16.94 7.34 -16.13
N ILE A 374 15.89 8.11 -16.40
CA ILE A 374 14.69 7.61 -17.08
C ILE A 374 14.95 7.42 -18.59
N SER A 375 15.73 8.29 -19.22
CA SER A 375 16.10 8.13 -20.64
C SER A 375 16.99 6.90 -20.86
N ALA A 376 17.86 6.57 -19.91
CA ALA A 376 18.68 5.36 -19.95
C ALA A 376 17.83 4.08 -19.82
N GLU A 377 16.84 4.04 -18.92
CA GLU A 377 15.90 2.92 -18.79
C GLU A 377 15.03 2.75 -20.05
N MET A 378 14.52 3.85 -20.61
CA MET A 378 13.71 3.81 -21.84
C MET A 378 14.49 3.25 -23.03
N ASN A 379 15.76 3.62 -23.19
CA ASN A 379 16.60 3.11 -24.28
C ASN A 379 16.96 1.62 -24.09
N GLY A 380 16.93 1.10 -22.86
CA GLY A 380 17.18 -0.32 -22.56
C GLY A 380 16.00 -1.25 -22.86
N GLN A 381 14.77 -0.75 -22.90
CA GLN A 381 13.56 -1.58 -23.14
C GLN A 381 13.09 -1.59 -24.60
N VAL A 382 13.57 -0.67 -25.45
CA VAL A 382 13.14 -0.56 -26.87
C VAL A 382 13.85 -1.58 -27.79
N SER A 383 14.85 -2.32 -27.32
CA SER A 383 15.57 -3.33 -28.12
C SER A 383 15.09 -4.78 -27.92
N GLY A 384 14.02 -5.02 -27.14
CA GLY A 384 13.66 -6.34 -26.64
C GLY A 384 12.27 -6.87 -26.96
N GLN A 385 11.60 -6.41 -28.03
CA GLN A 385 10.31 -6.99 -28.44
C GLN A 385 10.46 -7.90 -29.66
N ALA A 386 10.71 -9.19 -29.40
CA ALA A 386 10.40 -10.27 -30.33
C ALA A 386 10.00 -11.56 -29.58
N ASN A 387 8.80 -12.04 -29.92
CA ASN A 387 8.22 -13.37 -29.72
C ASN A 387 7.77 -13.85 -28.32
N GLY A 388 6.47 -14.17 -28.26
CA GLY A 388 5.86 -15.03 -27.24
C GLY A 388 4.34 -15.02 -27.28
N GLN A 389 3.71 -15.66 -28.28
CA GLN A 389 2.31 -16.10 -28.20
C GLN A 389 2.26 -17.49 -27.56
N ALA A 390 1.45 -17.69 -26.51
CA ALA A 390 0.42 -18.75 -26.39
C ALA A 390 -0.10 -18.96 -24.94
N ASN A 391 -1.42 -18.85 -24.81
CA ASN A 391 -2.39 -19.58 -23.95
C ASN A 391 -2.13 -19.87 -22.45
N GLY A 392 -3.02 -19.33 -21.61
CA GLY A 392 -3.32 -19.78 -20.25
C GLY A 392 -4.49 -19.00 -19.63
N GLN A 393 -5.58 -19.72 -19.33
CA GLN A 393 -6.90 -19.32 -18.83
C GLN A 393 -7.01 -18.07 -17.92
N ALA A 394 -8.07 -17.29 -18.16
CA ALA A 394 -8.53 -16.17 -17.35
C ALA A 394 -8.90 -16.58 -15.91
N ASN A 395 -8.50 -15.76 -14.93
CA ASN A 395 -9.40 -15.17 -13.93
C ASN A 395 -8.64 -14.29 -12.91
N GLY A 396 -8.90 -12.98 -12.93
CA GLY A 396 -8.93 -12.12 -11.75
C GLY A 396 -7.64 -11.79 -11.01
N GLN A 397 -6.58 -11.36 -11.71
CA GLN A 397 -5.60 -10.34 -11.29
C GLN A 397 -4.50 -10.27 -12.36
N VAL A 398 -4.67 -9.36 -13.32
CA VAL A 398 -3.60 -9.01 -14.25
C VAL A 398 -2.67 -8.05 -13.51
N ILE A 399 -1.77 -8.60 -12.69
CA ILE A 399 -0.68 -7.82 -12.08
C ILE A 399 0.54 -7.94 -13.01
N GLU A 400 0.33 -7.45 -14.22
CA GLU A 400 1.34 -6.83 -15.10
C GLU A 400 0.60 -6.26 -16.32
N GLU A 401 -0.38 -5.36 -16.10
CA GLU A 401 -0.56 -4.31 -17.10
C GLU A 401 0.68 -3.41 -17.00
N LYS A 402 1.74 -3.78 -17.73
CA LYS A 402 2.63 -2.76 -18.28
C LYS A 402 1.69 -1.79 -18.97
N PHE A 403 1.64 -0.53 -18.55
CA PHE A 403 0.86 0.49 -19.24
C PHE A 403 1.14 0.30 -20.73
N ASN A 404 0.13 -0.12 -21.49
CA ASN A 404 0.36 -0.50 -22.87
C ASN A 404 0.66 0.76 -23.66
N TYR A 405 1.94 1.11 -23.76
CA TYR A 405 2.44 2.30 -24.42
C TYR A 405 2.06 2.35 -25.90
N ALA A 406 1.57 1.24 -26.48
CA ALA A 406 0.99 1.19 -27.82
C ALA A 406 -0.27 2.07 -27.96
N ASN A 407 -0.99 2.34 -26.86
CA ASN A 407 -2.17 3.21 -26.87
C ASN A 407 -1.82 4.71 -26.87
N ILE A 408 -0.54 5.07 -26.76
CA ILE A 408 -0.10 6.45 -26.97
C ILE A 408 -0.05 6.67 -28.48
N PRO A 409 -0.65 7.75 -29.04
CA PRO A 409 -0.64 8.02 -30.47
C PRO A 409 0.78 8.12 -31.05
N THR A 410 1.06 7.47 -32.17
CA THR A 410 2.34 7.63 -32.89
C THR A 410 2.44 9.01 -33.55
N VAL A 411 3.62 9.36 -34.09
CA VAL A 411 3.79 10.66 -34.76
C VAL A 411 2.84 10.78 -35.97
N GLU A 412 2.60 9.67 -36.67
CA GLU A 412 1.73 9.60 -37.84
C GLU A 412 0.25 9.71 -37.47
N GLU A 413 -0.14 9.20 -36.29
CA GLU A 413 -1.52 9.23 -35.78
C GLU A 413 -1.91 10.60 -35.20
N LEU A 414 -0.94 11.47 -34.92
CA LEU A 414 -1.20 12.82 -34.42
C LEU A 414 -1.83 13.71 -35.51
N PRO A 415 -2.80 14.58 -35.16
CA PRO A 415 -3.46 15.47 -36.10
C PRO A 415 -2.47 16.48 -36.71
N ASP A 416 -2.78 17.00 -37.91
CA ASP A 416 -1.96 18.04 -38.56
C ASP A 416 -2.33 19.47 -38.11
N ASN A 417 -3.34 19.61 -37.24
CA ASN A 417 -3.76 20.91 -36.71
C ASN A 417 -2.73 21.46 -35.71
N ILE A 418 -1.92 22.42 -36.15
CA ILE A 418 -0.87 23.04 -35.33
C ILE A 418 -1.42 23.63 -34.02
N GLY A 419 -2.60 24.25 -34.04
CA GLY A 419 -3.19 24.86 -32.84
C GLY A 419 -3.52 23.82 -31.77
N GLU A 420 -4.19 22.74 -32.16
CA GLU A 420 -4.53 21.62 -31.28
C GLU A 420 -3.27 20.92 -30.74
N LEU A 421 -2.28 20.71 -31.61
CA LEU A 421 -0.99 20.13 -31.22
C LEU A 421 -0.25 21.01 -30.20
N LEU A 422 -0.23 22.34 -30.37
CA LEU A 422 0.41 23.27 -29.42
C LEU A 422 -0.31 23.25 -28.07
N THR A 423 -1.64 23.28 -28.05
CA THR A 423 -2.42 23.16 -26.80
C THR A 423 -2.09 21.86 -26.06
N THR A 424 -2.09 20.74 -26.80
CA THR A 424 -1.74 19.40 -26.28
C THR A 424 -0.30 19.35 -25.78
N PHE A 425 0.63 19.97 -26.49
CA PHE A 425 2.05 20.04 -26.15
C PHE A 425 2.27 20.78 -24.82
N HIS A 426 1.69 21.98 -24.67
CA HIS A 426 1.79 22.75 -23.43
C HIS A 426 1.12 22.03 -22.25
N LYS A 427 -0.05 21.39 -22.45
CA LYS A 427 -0.69 20.61 -21.40
C LYS A 427 0.15 19.40 -20.98
N SER A 428 0.72 18.68 -21.95
CA SER A 428 1.64 17.57 -21.66
C SER A 428 2.87 18.03 -20.89
N GLN A 429 3.41 19.22 -21.21
CA GLN A 429 4.54 19.82 -20.49
C GLN A 429 4.16 20.17 -19.04
N PHE A 430 2.98 20.75 -18.83
CA PHE A 430 2.47 21.05 -17.50
C PHE A 430 2.33 19.77 -16.64
N GLU A 431 1.74 18.72 -17.22
CA GLU A 431 1.57 17.41 -16.58
C GLU A 431 2.92 16.78 -16.19
N ILE A 432 3.93 16.88 -17.05
CA ILE A 432 5.31 16.42 -16.77
C ILE A 432 5.88 17.13 -15.55
N ASN A 433 5.76 18.46 -15.49
CA ASN A 433 6.28 19.26 -14.39
C ASN A 433 5.59 18.92 -13.06
N TYR A 434 4.27 18.78 -13.08
CA TYR A 434 3.47 18.40 -11.92
C TYR A 434 3.87 17.01 -11.39
N LEU A 435 3.92 16.01 -12.27
CA LEU A 435 4.32 14.64 -11.91
C LEU A 435 5.76 14.58 -11.37
N GLN A 436 6.66 15.39 -11.92
CA GLN A 436 8.03 15.47 -11.42
C GLN A 436 8.11 16.01 -10.00
N ALA A 437 7.32 17.03 -9.67
CA ALA A 437 7.21 17.58 -8.31
C ALA A 437 6.68 16.51 -7.33
N LEU A 438 5.57 15.83 -7.69
CA LEU A 438 5.03 14.74 -6.88
C LEU A 438 6.04 13.59 -6.68
N LEU A 439 6.77 13.23 -7.74
CA LEU A 439 7.76 12.17 -7.67
C LEU A 439 8.91 12.53 -6.72
N GLN A 440 9.34 13.80 -6.72
CA GLN A 440 10.36 14.30 -5.79
C GLN A 440 9.89 14.23 -4.34
N GLU A 441 8.64 14.61 -4.08
CA GLU A 441 8.01 14.50 -2.76
C GLU A 441 7.98 13.04 -2.28
N GLN A 442 7.52 12.10 -3.13
CA GLN A 442 7.50 10.67 -2.79
C GLN A 442 8.91 10.11 -2.51
N LYS A 443 9.91 10.50 -3.30
CA LYS A 443 11.31 10.13 -3.04
C LYS A 443 11.81 10.67 -1.70
N GLN A 444 11.42 11.89 -1.32
CA GLN A 444 11.78 12.48 -0.03
C GLN A 444 11.13 11.74 1.15
N LEU A 445 9.84 11.39 1.05
CA LEU A 445 9.14 10.60 2.06
C LEU A 445 9.84 9.25 2.29
N LYS A 446 10.14 8.50 1.23
CA LYS A 446 10.88 7.23 1.34
C LYS A 446 12.27 7.38 1.95
N ARG A 447 12.99 8.46 1.62
CA ARG A 447 14.29 8.77 2.24
C ARG A 447 14.15 9.03 3.74
N SER A 448 13.10 9.73 4.15
CA SER A 448 12.81 10.00 5.56
C SER A 448 12.50 8.69 6.32
N SER A 449 11.61 7.86 5.78
CA SER A 449 11.28 6.53 6.33
C SER A 449 12.50 5.62 6.51
N LYS A 450 13.41 5.59 5.52
CA LYS A 450 14.67 4.82 5.64
C LYS A 450 15.56 5.33 6.76
N LYS A 451 15.65 6.66 6.95
CA LYS A 451 16.42 7.26 8.04
C LYS A 451 15.81 6.93 9.40
N GLU A 452 14.48 6.98 9.52
CA GLU A 452 13.78 6.62 10.75
C GLU A 452 14.05 5.16 11.13
N LEU A 453 13.91 4.24 10.18
CA LEU A 453 14.17 2.82 10.39
C LEU A 453 15.63 2.57 10.84
N ALA A 454 16.59 3.20 10.14
CA ALA A 454 18.01 3.11 10.48
C ALA A 454 18.28 3.65 11.89
N PHE A 455 17.69 4.79 12.25
CA PHE A 455 17.84 5.39 13.57
C PHE A 455 17.26 4.49 14.66
N LYS A 456 16.06 3.96 14.45
CA LYS A 456 15.32 3.17 15.45
C LYS A 456 16.03 1.89 15.87
N TYR A 457 16.66 1.20 14.92
CA TYR A 457 17.37 -0.05 15.17
C TYR A 457 18.88 0.12 15.33
N PHE A 458 19.38 1.36 15.34
CA PHE A 458 20.77 1.63 15.62
C PHE A 458 21.10 1.36 17.09
N ASN A 459 22.22 0.65 17.35
CA ASN A 459 22.69 0.43 18.71
C ASN A 459 23.38 1.70 19.26
N PHE A 460 22.64 2.51 20.02
CA PHE A 460 23.18 3.72 20.64
C PHE A 460 24.07 3.47 21.87
N TYR A 461 24.22 2.22 22.33
CA TYR A 461 25.00 1.93 23.55
C TYR A 461 26.43 2.47 23.50
N PRO A 462 27.22 2.20 22.43
CA PRO A 462 28.60 2.68 22.36
C PRO A 462 28.67 4.20 22.32
N PHE A 463 27.71 4.84 21.64
CA PHE A 463 27.59 6.29 21.56
C PHE A 463 27.33 6.89 22.96
N VAL A 464 26.28 6.43 23.64
CA VAL A 464 25.90 6.90 24.98
C VAL A 464 27.04 6.72 25.98
N MET A 465 27.65 5.53 26.01
CA MET A 465 28.77 5.26 26.93
C MET A 465 30.00 6.13 26.64
N SER A 466 30.29 6.39 25.37
CA SER A 466 31.40 7.28 24.98
C SER A 466 31.10 8.73 25.36
N SER A 467 29.87 9.21 25.13
CA SER A 467 29.42 10.54 25.55
C SER A 467 29.52 10.72 27.07
N LEU A 468 29.05 9.74 27.86
CA LEU A 468 29.16 9.77 29.32
C LEU A 468 30.61 9.81 29.80
N LYS A 469 31.49 8.99 29.20
CA LYS A 469 32.94 9.00 29.50
C LYS A 469 33.57 10.36 29.19
N LEU A 470 33.21 10.97 28.05
CA LEU A 470 33.71 12.28 27.64
C LEU A 470 33.21 13.38 28.60
N MET A 471 31.92 13.40 28.93
CA MET A 471 31.35 14.35 29.89
C MET A 471 31.99 14.22 31.28
N ALA A 472 32.32 13.00 31.71
CA ALA A 472 33.03 12.75 32.96
C ALA A 472 34.46 13.29 32.90
N LYS A 473 35.19 13.02 31.81
CA LYS A 473 36.56 13.52 31.58
C LYS A 473 36.63 15.05 31.63
N HIS A 474 35.63 15.73 31.07
CA HIS A 474 35.54 17.20 31.08
C HIS A 474 34.80 17.77 32.30
N LYS A 475 34.50 16.96 33.32
CA LYS A 475 33.86 17.35 34.59
C LYS A 475 32.45 17.96 34.47
N PHE A 476 31.78 17.88 33.32
CA PHE A 476 30.41 18.37 33.11
C PHE A 476 29.32 17.39 33.56
N LEU A 477 29.64 16.09 33.68
CA LEU A 477 28.64 15.05 33.95
C LEU A 477 27.91 15.26 35.30
N LYS A 478 28.65 15.60 36.36
CA LYS A 478 28.10 15.79 37.71
C LYS A 478 27.13 16.97 37.75
N GLU A 479 27.51 18.09 37.12
CA GLU A 479 26.70 19.30 37.06
C GLU A 479 25.40 19.07 36.26
N ALA A 480 25.52 18.43 35.08
CA ALA A 480 24.36 18.08 34.26
C ALA A 480 23.36 17.18 35.02
N TYR A 481 23.86 16.18 35.75
CA TYR A 481 23.03 15.31 36.58
C TYR A 481 22.32 16.08 37.71
N GLN A 482 23.03 16.96 38.42
CA GLN A 482 22.44 17.77 39.49
C GLN A 482 21.35 18.71 38.97
N LYS A 483 21.59 19.38 37.83
CA LYS A 483 20.61 20.26 37.17
C LYS A 483 19.34 19.50 36.80
N GLN A 484 19.47 18.30 36.25
CA GLN A 484 18.32 17.46 35.90
C GLN A 484 17.57 16.94 37.13
N LYS A 485 18.30 16.55 38.20
CA LYS A 485 17.71 16.15 39.48
C LYS A 485 16.88 17.28 40.11
N GLN A 486 17.35 18.52 40.04
CA GLN A 486 16.62 19.68 40.53
C GLN A 486 15.36 19.97 39.69
N LYS A 487 15.45 19.90 38.35
CA LYS A 487 14.28 20.00 37.46
C LYS A 487 13.21 18.97 37.80
N ARG A 488 13.60 17.70 38.01
CA ARG A 488 12.66 16.63 38.38
C ARG A 488 11.98 16.91 39.72
N ARG A 489 12.72 17.41 40.72
CA ARG A 489 12.13 17.80 42.02
C ARG A 489 11.09 18.92 41.89
N ARG A 490 11.36 19.92 41.03
CA ARG A 490 10.41 21.02 40.74
C ARG A 490 9.18 20.61 39.93
N ALA A 491 9.23 19.49 39.22
CA ALA A 491 8.08 18.97 38.47
C ALA A 491 7.16 18.08 39.32
N ILE A 492 7.66 17.62 40.48
CA ILE A 492 6.94 16.75 41.42
C ILE A 492 6.34 17.57 42.57
N ALA A 493 7.00 18.66 42.96
CA ALA A 493 6.45 19.70 43.84
C ALA A 493 5.54 20.62 43.05
#